data_AF-A0A3C1SBQ5-F1
#
_entry.id   AF-A0A3C1SBQ5-F1
#
_cell.length_a   1.000
_cell.length_b   1.000
_cell.length_c   1.000
_cell.angle_alpha   90.00
_cell.angle_beta   90.00
_cell.angle_gamma   90.00
#
_symmetry.space_group_name_H-M   'P 1'
#
loop_
_entity.id
_entity.type
_entity.pdbx_description
1 polymer ?
#
loop_
_entity_poly.entity_id
_entity_poly.type
_entity_poly.pdbx_seq_one_letter_code
_entity_poly.pdbx_strand_id
1 'polypeptide(L)' 'VRDAAPFLAPFLQSHDPVHRGLAARLAESIFSTELKPLLEMLLHDPAMISIFENGFFKQYVIGNLAEKALK' A
#
# COMPACT_ATOMS: atom_id res chain seq x y z
N VAL A 1 -17.71 10.39 -7.38
CA VAL A 1 -16.46 9.59 -7.57
C VAL A 1 -16.80 8.16 -7.20
N ARG A 2 -16.47 7.16 -8.02
CA ARG A 2 -16.65 5.74 -7.63
C ARG A 2 -15.58 5.40 -6.59
N ASP A 3 -15.96 4.68 -5.54
CA ASP A 3 -15.01 4.24 -4.53
C ASP A 3 -13.96 3.33 -5.19
N ALA A 4 -12.68 3.70 -5.06
CA ALA A 4 -11.57 2.97 -5.64
C ALA A 4 -11.11 1.80 -4.74
N ALA A 5 -11.53 1.79 -3.47
CA ALA A 5 -11.10 0.80 -2.48
C ALA A 5 -11.34 -0.65 -2.91
N PRO A 6 -12.50 -1.05 -3.48
CA PRO A 6 -12.72 -2.43 -3.90
C PRO A 6 -11.72 -2.92 -4.95
N PHE A 7 -11.18 -2.00 -5.77
CA PHE A 7 -10.20 -2.34 -6.80
C PHE A 7 -8.78 -2.44 -6.26
N LEU A 8 -8.49 -1.87 -5.09
CA LEU A 8 -7.17 -1.98 -4.42
C LEU A 8 -7.03 -3.29 -3.64
N ALA A 9 -8.12 -3.82 -3.11
CA ALA A 9 -8.10 -4.98 -2.22
C ALA A 9 -7.33 -6.20 -2.78
N PRO A 10 -7.50 -6.62 -4.05
CA PRO A 10 -6.75 -7.75 -4.60
C PRO A 10 -5.23 -7.49 -4.65
N PHE A 11 -4.82 -6.25 -4.85
CA PHE A 11 -3.41 -5.89 -4.95
C PHE A 11 -2.72 -5.84 -3.58
N LEU A 12 -3.43 -5.41 -2.53
CA LEU A 12 -2.92 -5.48 -1.14
C LEU A 12 -2.61 -6.92 -0.70
N GLN A 13 -3.29 -7.91 -1.27
CA GLN A 13 -3.09 -9.33 -0.98
C GLN A 13 -2.16 -10.04 -1.99
N SER A 14 -1.59 -9.32 -2.95
CA SER A 14 -0.75 -9.92 -3.99
C SER A 14 0.53 -10.54 -3.42
N HIS A 15 0.91 -11.71 -3.92
CA HIS A 15 2.18 -12.36 -3.59
C HIS A 15 3.40 -11.57 -4.10
N ASP A 16 3.21 -10.75 -5.15
CA ASP A 16 4.24 -9.82 -5.63
C ASP A 16 4.37 -8.60 -4.68
N PRO A 17 5.57 -8.34 -4.12
CA PRO A 17 5.82 -7.19 -3.25
C PRO A 17 5.53 -5.83 -3.91
N VAL A 18 5.80 -5.70 -5.21
CA VAL A 18 5.59 -4.44 -5.94
C VAL A 18 4.10 -4.11 -5.99
N HIS A 19 3.25 -5.10 -6.26
CA HIS A 19 1.80 -4.90 -6.30
C HIS A 19 1.26 -4.42 -4.95
N ARG A 20 1.55 -5.14 -3.87
CA ARG A 20 1.00 -4.80 -2.55
C ARG A 20 1.63 -3.53 -1.98
N GLY A 21 2.90 -3.27 -2.24
CA GLY A 21 3.56 -2.04 -1.82
C GLY A 21 3.02 -0.80 -2.55
N LEU A 22 2.78 -0.88 -3.87
CA LEU A 22 2.13 0.21 -4.60
C LEU A 22 0.67 0.40 -4.19
N ALA A 23 -0.05 -0.68 -3.93
CA ALA A 23 -1.42 -0.60 -3.41
C ALA A 23 -1.46 0.07 -2.02
N ALA A 24 -0.56 -0.29 -1.12
CA ALA A 24 -0.43 0.35 0.19
C ALA A 24 -0.09 1.84 0.06
N ARG A 25 0.78 2.22 -0.90
CA ARG A 25 1.10 3.62 -1.19
C ARG A 25 -0.12 4.42 -1.67
N LEU A 26 -0.96 3.83 -2.52
CA LEU A 26 -2.18 4.47 -3.02
C LEU A 26 -3.28 4.55 -1.95
N ALA A 27 -3.33 3.57 -1.04
CA ALA A 27 -4.31 3.54 0.05
C ALA A 27 -4.20 4.76 0.98
N GLU A 28 -3.01 5.37 1.12
CA GLU A 28 -2.83 6.66 1.82
C GLU A 28 -3.73 7.78 1.28
N SER A 29 -4.06 7.75 -0.01
CA SER A 29 -4.94 8.76 -0.64
C SER A 29 -6.40 8.31 -0.73
N ILE A 30 -6.71 7.07 -0.34
CA ILE A 30 -8.04 6.47 -0.44
C ILE A 30 -8.51 6.13 0.98
N PHE A 31 -9.15 7.09 1.62
CA PHE A 31 -9.77 6.88 2.93
C PHE A 31 -10.93 5.88 2.81
N SER A 32 -10.66 4.61 3.14
CA SER A 32 -11.66 3.55 3.15
C SER A 32 -11.48 2.63 4.36
N THR A 33 -12.54 2.48 5.13
CA THR A 33 -12.60 1.54 6.26
C THR A 33 -12.48 0.08 5.81
N GLU A 34 -12.83 -0.22 4.56
CA GLU A 34 -12.74 -1.57 3.99
C GLU A 34 -11.29 -2.03 3.77
N LEU A 35 -10.37 -1.10 3.51
CA LEU A 35 -8.95 -1.41 3.32
C LEU A 35 -8.21 -1.62 4.63
N LYS A 36 -8.77 -1.16 5.76
CA LYS A 36 -8.09 -1.16 7.06
C LYS A 36 -7.57 -2.56 7.47
N PRO A 37 -8.37 -3.65 7.43
CA PRO A 37 -7.87 -4.98 7.80
C PRO A 37 -6.75 -5.46 6.88
N LEU A 38 -6.80 -5.09 5.60
CA LEU A 38 -5.79 -5.45 4.61
C LEU A 38 -4.47 -4.74 4.87
N LEU A 39 -4.52 -3.46 5.24
CA LEU A 39 -3.35 -2.66 5.61
C LEU A 39 -2.74 -3.13 6.94
N GLU A 40 -3.57 -3.52 7.92
CA GLU A 40 -3.09 -4.07 9.19
C GLU A 40 -2.27 -5.36 9.00
N MET A 41 -2.65 -6.22 8.05
CA MET A 41 -1.86 -7.41 7.70
C MET A 41 -0.48 -7.09 7.12
N LEU A 42 -0.31 -5.91 6.51
CA LEU A 42 0.95 -5.50 5.89
C LEU A 42 1.89 -4.77 6.86
N LEU A 43 1.46 -4.41 8.07
CA LEU A 43 2.27 -3.64 9.05
C LEU A 43 3.64 -4.27 9.35
N HIS A 44 3.73 -5.60 9.27
CA HIS A 44 4.95 -6.35 9.53
C HIS A 44 5.61 -6.92 8.28
N ASP A 45 5.18 -6.52 7.08
CA ASP A 45 5.79 -6.95 5.82
C ASP A 45 7.18 -6.29 5.66
N PRO A 46 8.28 -7.07 5.70
CA PRO A 46 9.64 -6.54 5.63
C PRO A 46 10.09 -6.28 4.19
N ALA A 47 9.28 -6.62 3.18
CA ALA A 47 9.68 -6.46 1.80
C ALA A 47 9.94 -4.99 1.46
N MET A 48 10.99 -4.76 0.68
CA MET A 48 11.36 -3.44 0.19
C MET A 48 10.97 -3.29 -1.27
N ILE A 49 10.42 -2.13 -1.62
CA ILE A 49 10.14 -1.74 -3.00
C ILE A 49 10.83 -0.43 -3.34
N SER A 50 11.23 -0.28 -4.59
CA SER A 50 11.75 0.98 -5.13
C SER A 50 10.63 1.72 -5.84
N ILE A 51 10.30 2.92 -5.39
CA ILE A 51 9.29 3.79 -6.00
C ILE A 51 10.01 5.00 -6.58
N PHE A 52 9.73 5.32 -7.84
CA PHE A 52 10.23 6.54 -8.47
C PHE A 52 9.33 7.72 -8.12
N GLU A 53 9.84 8.66 -7.33
CA GLU A 53 9.10 9.84 -6.89
C GLU A 53 10.03 11.06 -6.94
N ASN A 54 9.53 12.19 -7.46
CA ASN A 54 10.25 13.46 -7.55
C ASN A 54 11.60 13.37 -8.29
N GLY A 55 11.70 12.52 -9.31
CA GLY A 55 12.89 12.40 -10.16
C GLY A 55 13.96 11.43 -9.66
N PHE A 56 13.72 10.69 -8.57
CA PHE A 56 14.65 9.71 -8.05
C PHE A 56 13.95 8.47 -7.49
N PHE A 57 14.68 7.36 -7.43
CA PHE A 57 14.20 6.14 -6.77
C PHE A 57 14.39 6.25 -5.26
N LYS A 58 13.33 5.99 -4.52
CA LYS A 58 13.35 5.83 -3.07
C LYS A 58 13.01 4.39 -2.71
N GLN A 59 13.67 3.86 -1.69
CA GLN A 59 13.33 2.57 -1.12
C GLN A 59 12.32 2.75 0.02
N TYR A 60 11.30 1.91 0.01
CA TYR A 60 10.26 1.87 1.03
C TYR A 60 10.07 0.45 1.51
N VAL A 61 9.90 0.29 2.83
CA VAL A 61 9.40 -0.95 3.44
C VAL A 61 7.87 -0.94 3.35
N ILE A 62 7.28 -2.05 2.92
CA ILE A 62 5.82 -2.15 2.73
C ILE A 62 5.07 -1.89 4.04
N GLY A 63 5.55 -2.42 5.18
CA GLY A 63 4.97 -2.11 6.48
C GLY A 63 4.91 -0.62 6.82
N ASN A 64 5.93 0.15 6.44
CA ASN A 64 5.93 1.60 6.67
C ASN A 64 4.93 2.33 5.74
N LEU A 65 4.67 1.81 4.55
CA LEU A 65 3.64 2.34 3.66
C LEU A 65 2.24 2.05 4.21
N ALA A 66 2.02 0.84 4.70
CA ALA A 66 0.77 0.45 5.33
C ALA A 66 0.49 1.26 6.61
N GLU A 67 1.50 1.47 7.45
CA GLU A 67 1.39 2.32 8.65
C GLU A 67 0.97 3.75 8.29
N LYS A 68 1.54 4.32 7.22
CA LYS A 68 1.15 5.66 6.74
C LYS A 68 -0.28 5.71 6.23
N ALA A 69 -0.72 4.67 5.51
CA ALA A 69 -2.08 4.61 4.98
C ALA A 69 -3.17 4.41 6.06
N LEU A 70 -2.78 4.00 7.28
CA LEU A 70 -3.68 3.85 8.43
C LEU A 70 -3.81 5.12 9.28
N LYS A 71 -3.01 6.16 9.02
CA LYS A 71 -3.02 7.44 9.73
C LYS A 71 -3.91 8.46 9.03
#